data_AF-A0A895YI66-F1
#
_entry.id   AF-A0A895YI66-F1
#
_cell.length_a   1.000
_cell.length_b   1.000
_cell.length_c   1.000
_cell.angle_alpha   90.00
_cell.angle_beta   90.00
_cell.angle_gamma   90.00
#
_symmetry.space_group_name_H-M   'P 1'
#
loop_
_entity.id
_entity.type
_entity.pdbx_description
1 polymer ?
#
loop_
_entity_poly.entity_id
_entity_poly.type
_entity_poly.pdbx_seq_one_letter_code
_entity_poly.pdbx_strand_id
1 'polypeptide(L)'
;MRFEISHVLDAIEARLTLDPALARAVVDLAEVVRLVDLDGNDSKPATLLRLGRVLDALGQYLAEDGVAIYVVADRSVLSDLDLTSNERMVVRRWADDGLVEVLPDPADRVLSVAELLGVPVVSRRGFTEYAQQYRWLPRGLLAPTPAGMVPAAEGLPGPAAAPVLVRLWQCPESACAGFGAPAGGQPPPQLQAAVPTCPRHGTRLRDAGPQPPARVFAVRVDGAVRGRFVVREASPVVIGRAPSPAATGTVVELGPLLGDEALRWISRNHLWLELRGQALVVTDTSTNGTTIRTPAGPAQLGPGQAYGMGNDDVVELFQGVELGRPNRFQGGAARPASVMGEAPTISLRMPR
;
A
#
# COMPACT_ATOMS: atom_id res chain seq x y z
N MET A 1 27.58 2.94 6.15
CA MET A 1 27.01 1.73 6.77
C MET A 1 25.81 1.94 7.70
N ARG A 2 25.87 2.69 8.83
CA ARG A 2 24.64 2.92 9.66
C ARG A 2 23.56 3.77 8.98
N PHE A 3 23.97 4.75 8.17
CA PHE A 3 23.05 5.64 7.46
C PHE A 3 22.26 4.95 6.33
N GLU A 4 22.88 4.00 5.61
CA GLU A 4 22.26 3.35 4.44
C GLU A 4 21.18 2.32 4.81
N ILE A 5 21.33 1.61 5.93
CA ILE A 5 20.27 0.71 6.43
C ILE A 5 19.02 1.51 6.84
N SER A 6 19.21 2.73 7.34
CA SER A 6 18.07 3.62 7.67
C SER A 6 17.26 3.96 6.42
N HIS A 7 17.92 4.33 5.32
CA HIS A 7 17.24 4.66 4.06
C HIS A 7 16.39 3.51 3.53
N VAL A 8 16.92 2.27 3.57
CA VAL A 8 16.15 1.10 3.13
C VAL A 8 14.94 0.85 4.03
N LEU A 9 15.07 1.00 5.35
CA LEU A 9 13.94 0.84 6.27
C LEU A 9 12.89 1.95 6.09
N ASP A 10 13.31 3.19 5.81
CA ASP A 10 12.39 4.29 5.50
C ASP A 10 11.69 4.06 4.13
N ALA A 11 12.40 3.48 3.15
CA ALA A 11 11.82 3.07 1.88
C ALA A 11 10.82 1.90 2.03
N ILE A 12 11.09 0.95 2.94
CA ILE A 12 10.13 -0.10 3.30
C ILE A 12 8.90 0.52 3.98
N GLU A 13 9.11 1.41 4.94
CA GLU A 13 8.07 2.10 5.69
C GLU A 13 7.05 2.79 4.77
N ALA A 14 7.53 3.48 3.73
CA ALA A 14 6.69 4.15 2.74
C ALA A 14 5.75 3.20 1.96
N ARG A 15 5.96 1.89 2.04
CA ARG A 15 5.17 0.84 1.38
C ARG A 15 4.29 0.05 2.35
N LEU A 16 4.28 0.40 3.63
CA LEU A 16 3.41 -0.21 4.63
C LEU A 16 2.08 0.54 4.72
N THR A 17 0.97 -0.19 4.80
CA THR A 17 -0.34 0.44 4.99
C THR A 17 -1.31 -0.45 5.72
N LEU A 18 -2.14 0.15 6.56
CA LEU A 18 -3.36 -0.48 7.09
C LEU A 18 -4.63 -0.03 6.37
N ASP A 19 -4.50 0.82 5.34
CA ASP A 19 -5.62 1.28 4.54
C ASP A 19 -6.08 0.16 3.58
N PRO A 20 -7.29 -0.41 3.76
CA PRO A 20 -7.78 -1.51 2.96
C PRO A 20 -7.87 -1.17 1.46
N ALA A 21 -8.00 0.12 1.11
CA ALA A 21 -8.12 0.55 -0.28
C ALA A 21 -6.77 0.55 -1.03
N LEU A 22 -5.64 0.57 -0.31
CA LEU A 22 -4.31 0.66 -0.90
C LEU A 22 -3.56 -0.67 -0.91
N ALA A 23 -3.81 -1.53 0.08
CA ALA A 23 -3.13 -2.81 0.21
C ALA A 23 -3.28 -3.66 -1.07
N ARG A 24 -2.15 -4.20 -1.55
CA ARG A 24 -2.08 -5.09 -2.72
C ARG A 24 -1.79 -6.54 -2.35
N ALA A 25 -1.34 -6.78 -1.12
CA ALA A 25 -1.13 -8.09 -0.54
C ALA A 25 -1.11 -8.00 1.00
N VAL A 26 -1.27 -9.15 1.66
CA VAL A 26 -1.11 -9.30 3.11
C VAL A 26 0.13 -10.13 3.41
N VAL A 27 0.89 -9.75 4.42
CA VAL A 27 2.16 -10.38 4.81
C VAL A 27 2.17 -10.68 6.30
N ASP A 28 2.70 -11.85 6.68
CA ASP A 28 3.12 -12.13 8.06
C ASP A 28 4.59 -11.73 8.24
N LEU A 29 4.83 -10.73 9.08
CA LEU A 29 6.17 -10.23 9.35
C LEU A 29 7.06 -11.28 10.00
N ALA A 30 6.53 -12.08 10.94
CA ALA A 30 7.31 -13.06 11.67
C ALA A 30 7.86 -14.16 10.75
N GLU A 31 7.10 -14.50 9.71
CA GLU A 31 7.53 -15.39 8.64
C GLU A 31 8.57 -14.73 7.74
N VAL A 32 8.26 -13.55 7.17
CA VAL A 32 9.10 -12.90 6.16
C VAL A 32 10.50 -12.61 6.67
N VAL A 33 10.63 -12.14 7.92
CA VAL A 33 11.95 -11.86 8.48
C VAL A 33 12.81 -13.10 8.63
N ARG A 34 12.28 -14.32 8.49
CA ARG A 34 12.99 -15.61 8.62
C ARG A 34 13.20 -16.35 7.31
N LEU A 35 12.83 -15.76 6.17
CA LEU A 35 13.05 -16.35 4.85
C LEU A 35 14.53 -16.24 4.43
N VAL A 36 15.39 -17.01 5.12
CA VAL A 36 16.85 -16.92 5.04
C VAL A 36 17.43 -17.10 3.65
N ASP A 37 16.79 -17.94 2.83
CA ASP A 37 17.23 -18.22 1.46
C ASP A 37 17.02 -17.03 0.51
N LEU A 38 16.22 -16.02 0.90
CA LEU A 38 16.15 -14.75 0.16
C LEU A 38 17.45 -13.94 0.24
N ASP A 39 18.35 -14.25 1.20
CA ASP A 39 19.61 -13.54 1.40
C ASP A 39 20.77 -14.07 0.55
N GLY A 40 20.61 -15.21 -0.13
CA GLY A 40 21.73 -15.91 -0.77
C GLY A 40 22.65 -16.57 0.27
N ASN A 41 23.97 -16.40 0.13
CA ASN A 41 24.98 -17.18 0.89
C ASN A 41 25.29 -16.66 2.30
N ASP A 42 24.68 -15.57 2.76
CA ASP A 42 24.99 -14.94 4.04
C ASP A 42 23.68 -14.62 4.74
N SER A 43 23.32 -15.35 5.80
CA SER A 43 21.98 -15.18 6.40
C SER A 43 22.01 -15.18 7.92
N LYS A 44 21.73 -14.01 8.51
CA LYS A 44 21.27 -13.90 9.90
C LYS A 44 20.00 -14.75 10.09
N PRO A 45 19.68 -15.22 11.29
CA PRO A 45 18.43 -15.95 11.54
C PRO A 45 17.21 -15.10 11.16
N ALA A 46 17.20 -13.81 11.52
CA ALA A 46 16.16 -12.87 11.13
C ALA A 46 16.68 -11.51 10.64
N THR A 47 15.97 -10.85 9.72
CA THR A 47 16.21 -9.45 9.35
C THR A 47 15.01 -8.80 8.66
N LEU A 48 14.78 -7.50 8.90
CA LEU A 48 13.75 -6.71 8.23
C LEU A 48 14.03 -6.46 6.73
N LEU A 49 15.28 -6.55 6.29
CA LEU A 49 15.64 -6.31 4.88
C LEU A 49 14.98 -7.31 3.92
N ARG A 50 14.57 -8.48 4.42
CA ARG A 50 13.80 -9.46 3.64
C ARG A 50 12.42 -8.92 3.24
N LEU A 51 11.84 -8.02 4.03
CA LEU A 51 10.59 -7.35 3.65
C LEU A 51 10.79 -6.45 2.42
N GLY A 52 11.93 -5.77 2.31
CA GLY A 52 12.29 -4.98 1.12
C GLY A 52 12.42 -5.85 -0.14
N ARG A 53 13.03 -7.04 -0.03
CA ARG A 53 13.09 -7.99 -1.15
C ARG A 53 11.72 -8.54 -1.54
N VAL A 54 10.85 -8.81 -0.56
CA VAL A 54 9.46 -9.20 -0.80
C VAL A 54 8.70 -8.10 -1.54
N LEU A 55 8.86 -6.84 -1.14
CA LEU A 55 8.27 -5.69 -1.82
C LEU A 55 8.76 -5.57 -3.27
N ASP A 56 10.06 -5.74 -3.53
CA ASP A 56 10.62 -5.72 -4.87
C ASP A 56 10.08 -6.82 -5.77
N ALA A 57 10.04 -8.05 -5.25
CA ALA A 57 9.49 -9.19 -5.97
C ALA A 57 7.99 -9.00 -6.26
N LEU A 58 7.24 -8.44 -5.31
CA LEU A 58 5.82 -8.15 -5.49
C LEU A 58 5.59 -7.02 -6.50
N GLY A 59 6.39 -5.96 -6.44
CA GLY A 59 6.34 -4.86 -7.39
C GLY A 59 6.59 -5.32 -8.82
N GLN A 60 7.60 -6.17 -9.02
CA GLN A 60 7.88 -6.80 -10.31
C GLN A 60 6.72 -7.69 -10.79
N TYR A 61 6.17 -8.50 -9.89
CA TYR A 61 5.03 -9.37 -10.21
C TYR A 61 3.77 -8.60 -10.61
N LEU A 62 3.51 -7.46 -9.96
CA LEU A 62 2.35 -6.61 -10.24
C LEU A 62 2.61 -5.56 -11.33
N ALA A 63 3.85 -5.38 -11.77
CA ALA A 63 4.30 -4.26 -12.59
C ALA A 63 3.94 -2.88 -11.98
N GLU A 64 4.18 -2.73 -10.67
CA GLU A 64 3.94 -1.51 -9.88
C GLU A 64 5.16 -1.22 -8.98
N ASP A 65 5.65 0.03 -8.92
CA ASP A 65 6.84 0.40 -8.11
C ASP A 65 6.50 0.62 -6.63
N GLY A 66 5.39 1.32 -6.39
CA GLY A 66 4.91 1.75 -5.09
C GLY A 66 3.88 0.80 -4.51
N VAL A 67 4.12 -0.51 -4.57
CA VAL A 67 3.19 -1.51 -4.02
C VAL A 67 3.10 -1.34 -2.51
N ALA A 68 1.90 -1.04 -2.04
CA ALA A 68 1.59 -1.01 -0.62
C ALA A 68 1.14 -2.39 -0.12
N ILE A 69 1.63 -2.81 1.04
CA ILE A 69 1.28 -4.10 1.67
C ILE A 69 0.68 -3.90 3.05
N TYR A 70 -0.24 -4.80 3.40
CA TYR A 70 -0.78 -4.92 4.75
C TYR A 70 0.06 -5.89 5.55
N VAL A 71 0.67 -5.43 6.65
CA VAL A 71 1.57 -6.28 7.45
C VAL A 71 0.93 -6.61 8.79
N VAL A 72 0.87 -7.90 9.10
CA VAL A 72 0.49 -8.43 10.40
C VAL A 72 1.73 -8.96 11.09
N ALA A 73 1.87 -8.71 12.37
CA ALA A 73 2.97 -9.22 13.17
C ALA A 73 2.47 -9.77 14.52
N ASP A 74 3.07 -10.89 14.93
CA ASP A 74 2.97 -11.35 16.31
C ASP A 74 3.74 -10.40 17.25
N ARG A 75 3.19 -10.13 18.45
CA ARG A 75 3.81 -9.23 19.44
C ARG A 75 5.22 -9.67 19.84
N SER A 76 5.52 -10.97 19.78
CA SER A 76 6.84 -11.53 20.07
C SER A 76 7.94 -10.98 19.16
N VAL A 77 7.61 -10.53 17.94
CA VAL A 77 8.56 -9.87 17.01
C VAL A 77 9.19 -8.62 17.65
N LEU A 78 8.45 -7.91 18.52
CA LEU A 78 8.95 -6.72 19.20
C LEU A 78 10.02 -7.02 20.27
N SER A 79 10.17 -8.28 20.67
CA SER A 79 11.14 -8.78 21.66
C SER A 79 12.10 -9.83 21.09
N ASP A 80 11.98 -10.14 19.81
CA ASP A 80 12.73 -11.19 19.13
C ASP A 80 14.23 -10.89 19.08
N LEU A 81 15.02 -11.74 19.73
CA LEU A 81 16.47 -11.57 19.86
C LEU A 81 17.24 -11.87 18.57
N ASP A 82 16.63 -12.56 17.61
CA ASP A 82 17.21 -12.82 16.30
C ASP A 82 17.23 -11.54 15.43
N LEU A 83 16.35 -10.58 15.72
CA LEU A 83 16.41 -9.24 15.17
C LEU A 83 17.41 -8.37 15.93
N THR A 84 17.97 -7.36 15.27
CA THR A 84 18.79 -6.36 15.96
C THR A 84 17.92 -5.43 16.83
N SER A 85 18.53 -4.78 17.84
CA SER A 85 17.83 -3.79 18.67
C SER A 85 17.22 -2.65 17.83
N ASN A 86 17.92 -2.22 16.77
CA ASN A 86 17.43 -1.17 15.87
C ASN A 86 16.21 -1.64 15.06
N GLU A 87 16.25 -2.85 14.51
CA GLU A 87 15.11 -3.42 13.78
C GLU A 87 13.88 -3.55 14.69
N ARG A 88 14.05 -4.05 15.93
CA ARG A 88 12.94 -4.09 16.90
C ARG A 88 12.36 -2.70 17.21
N MET A 89 13.21 -1.68 17.33
CA MET A 89 12.75 -0.30 17.53
C MET A 89 11.95 0.22 16.33
N VAL A 90 12.38 -0.09 15.12
CA VAL A 90 11.68 0.29 13.88
C VAL A 90 10.30 -0.38 13.80
N VAL A 91 10.18 -1.67 14.11
CA VAL A 91 8.86 -2.34 14.13
C VAL A 91 7.92 -1.73 15.18
N ARG A 92 8.44 -1.34 16.35
CA ARG A 92 7.62 -0.64 17.36
C ARG A 92 7.11 0.70 16.83
N ARG A 93 7.98 1.50 16.20
CA ARG A 93 7.58 2.76 15.55
C ARG A 93 6.49 2.51 14.52
N TRP A 94 6.67 1.55 13.61
CA TRP A 94 5.66 1.22 12.60
C TRP A 94 4.32 0.80 13.22
N ALA A 95 4.34 0.09 14.34
CA ALA A 95 3.12 -0.30 15.06
C ALA A 95 2.42 0.91 15.72
N ASP A 96 3.20 1.80 16.33
CA ASP A 96 2.68 3.01 16.98
C ASP A 96 2.12 4.01 15.96
N ASP A 97 2.76 4.13 14.78
CA ASP A 97 2.33 4.96 13.66
C ASP A 97 1.16 4.35 12.86
N GLY A 98 0.74 3.13 13.19
CA GLY A 98 -0.39 2.46 12.54
C GLY A 98 -0.09 1.97 11.12
N LEU A 99 1.16 1.58 10.84
CA LEU A 99 1.62 1.01 9.58
C LEU A 99 1.64 -0.52 9.59
N VAL A 100 1.76 -1.12 10.78
CA VAL A 100 1.78 -2.58 10.99
C VAL A 100 0.77 -2.96 12.07
N GLU A 101 -0.01 -4.01 11.82
CA GLU A 101 -0.93 -4.56 12.82
C GLU A 101 -0.19 -5.56 13.73
N VAL A 102 0.11 -5.15 14.96
CA VAL A 102 0.76 -6.03 15.95
C VAL A 102 -0.26 -6.64 16.90
N LEU A 103 -0.32 -7.97 16.92
CA LEU A 103 -1.31 -8.75 17.67
C LEU A 103 -0.67 -9.68 18.70
N PRO A 104 -1.35 -9.92 19.85
CA PRO A 104 -0.86 -10.89 20.83
C PRO A 104 -0.90 -12.34 20.30
N ASP A 105 -1.87 -12.65 19.44
CA ASP A 105 -1.99 -13.91 18.71
C ASP A 105 -2.58 -13.57 17.34
N PRO A 106 -1.77 -13.57 16.27
CA PRO A 106 -2.24 -13.25 14.94
C PRO A 106 -3.03 -14.40 14.30
N ALA A 107 -3.04 -15.63 14.84
CA ALA A 107 -3.80 -16.78 14.34
C ALA A 107 -3.93 -16.84 12.80
N ASP A 108 -5.16 -16.74 12.28
CA ASP A 108 -5.51 -16.73 10.85
C ASP A 108 -5.65 -15.32 10.26
N ARG A 109 -5.21 -14.28 10.99
CA ARG A 109 -5.45 -12.87 10.65
C ARG A 109 -5.03 -12.51 9.24
N VAL A 110 -3.88 -13.01 8.78
CA VAL A 110 -3.41 -12.75 7.41
C VAL A 110 -4.38 -13.29 6.35
N LEU A 111 -5.01 -14.43 6.61
CA LEU A 111 -6.02 -15.04 5.73
C LEU A 111 -7.34 -14.26 5.81
N SER A 112 -7.77 -13.90 7.01
CA SER A 112 -8.99 -13.12 7.22
C SER A 112 -8.92 -11.75 6.53
N VAL A 113 -7.81 -11.03 6.68
CA VAL A 113 -7.60 -9.73 6.00
C VAL A 113 -7.58 -9.93 4.49
N ALA A 114 -6.83 -10.92 3.99
CA ALA A 114 -6.75 -11.19 2.56
C ALA A 114 -8.12 -11.52 1.94
N GLU A 115 -8.93 -12.32 2.65
CA GLU A 115 -10.29 -12.62 2.25
C GLU A 115 -11.16 -11.36 2.20
N LEU A 116 -11.09 -10.48 3.21
CA LEU A 116 -11.90 -9.26 3.24
C LEU A 116 -11.51 -8.27 2.14
N LEU A 117 -10.22 -8.18 1.82
CA LEU A 117 -9.70 -7.24 0.82
C LEU A 117 -9.73 -7.80 -0.61
N GLY A 118 -9.83 -9.12 -0.78
CA GLY A 118 -9.66 -9.79 -2.07
C GLY A 118 -8.25 -9.62 -2.64
N VAL A 119 -7.22 -9.71 -1.78
CA VAL A 119 -5.81 -9.59 -2.17
C VAL A 119 -5.05 -10.87 -1.79
N PRO A 120 -3.93 -11.19 -2.46
CA PRO A 120 -3.14 -12.37 -2.11
C PRO A 120 -2.46 -12.24 -0.73
N VAL A 121 -2.21 -13.40 -0.13
CA VAL A 121 -1.28 -13.55 1.00
C VAL A 121 0.10 -13.91 0.45
N VAL A 122 1.11 -13.14 0.83
CA VAL A 122 2.50 -13.46 0.52
C VAL A 122 3.07 -14.30 1.65
N SER A 123 3.26 -15.59 1.38
CA SER A 123 3.69 -16.58 2.36
C SER A 123 4.18 -17.85 1.65
N ARG A 124 5.07 -18.59 2.30
CA ARG A 124 5.46 -19.96 1.95
C ARG A 124 4.70 -21.01 2.76
N ARG A 125 3.96 -20.62 3.79
CA ARG A 125 3.07 -21.53 4.51
C ARG A 125 1.89 -21.88 3.61
N GLY A 126 1.53 -23.16 3.60
CA GLY A 126 0.37 -23.65 2.85
C GLY A 126 -0.97 -23.43 3.56
N PHE A 127 -0.96 -23.09 4.86
CA PHE A 127 -2.15 -22.88 5.70
C PHE A 127 -3.17 -24.02 5.62
N THR A 128 -2.69 -25.26 5.52
CA THR A 128 -3.54 -26.45 5.33
C THR A 128 -4.55 -26.65 6.46
N GLU A 129 -4.20 -26.22 7.67
CA GLU A 129 -5.05 -26.23 8.86
C GLU A 129 -6.31 -25.35 8.72
N TYR A 130 -6.29 -24.35 7.84
CA TYR A 130 -7.41 -23.44 7.60
C TYR A 130 -8.15 -23.68 6.27
N ALA A 131 -7.80 -24.73 5.52
CA ALA A 131 -8.33 -24.98 4.18
C ALA A 131 -9.87 -25.13 4.14
N GLN A 132 -10.50 -25.58 5.23
CA GLN A 132 -11.97 -25.68 5.31
C GLN A 132 -12.65 -24.31 5.46
N GLN A 133 -11.99 -23.38 6.17
CA GLN A 133 -12.49 -22.04 6.46
C GLN A 133 -12.26 -21.12 5.25
N TYR A 134 -11.06 -21.16 4.66
CA TYR A 134 -10.67 -20.32 3.54
C TYR A 134 -10.57 -21.13 2.24
N ARG A 135 -11.72 -21.39 1.62
CA ARG A 135 -11.82 -22.21 0.39
C ARG A 135 -11.16 -21.60 -0.84
N TRP A 136 -10.78 -20.33 -0.79
CA TRP A 136 -10.01 -19.66 -1.84
C TRP A 136 -8.54 -20.09 -1.85
N LEU A 137 -8.05 -20.75 -0.80
CA LEU A 137 -6.75 -21.42 -0.80
C LEU A 137 -6.78 -22.62 -1.78
N PRO A 138 -5.75 -22.84 -2.61
CA PRO A 138 -4.42 -22.19 -2.63
C PRO A 138 -4.29 -20.96 -3.56
N ARG A 139 -5.33 -20.57 -4.30
CA ARG A 139 -5.26 -19.54 -5.36
C ARG A 139 -4.87 -18.14 -4.84
N GLY A 140 -5.11 -17.88 -3.56
CA GLY A 140 -4.70 -16.63 -2.93
C GLY A 140 -3.29 -16.58 -2.35
N LEU A 141 -2.44 -17.59 -2.58
CA LEU A 141 -1.07 -17.61 -2.05
C LEU A 141 -0.03 -17.21 -3.11
N LEU A 142 0.88 -16.30 -2.73
CA LEU A 142 2.07 -15.94 -3.48
C LEU A 142 3.32 -16.26 -2.64
N ALA A 143 4.16 -17.18 -3.12
CA ALA A 143 5.39 -17.53 -2.45
C ALA A 143 6.54 -16.62 -2.91
N PRO A 144 7.22 -15.89 -2.00
CA PRO A 144 8.42 -15.16 -2.35
C PRO A 144 9.60 -16.13 -2.51
N THR A 145 10.34 -16.02 -3.61
CA THR A 145 11.55 -16.79 -3.90
C THR A 145 12.70 -15.87 -4.28
N PRO A 146 13.96 -16.33 -4.28
CA PRO A 146 15.08 -15.54 -4.81
C PRO A 146 14.89 -15.09 -6.26
N ALA A 147 14.08 -15.81 -7.05
CA ALA A 147 13.78 -15.49 -8.45
C ALA A 147 12.58 -14.55 -8.63
N GLY A 148 11.84 -14.22 -7.56
CA GLY A 148 10.63 -13.41 -7.59
C GLY A 148 9.42 -14.09 -6.94
N MET A 149 8.21 -13.56 -7.21
CA MET A 149 6.96 -14.14 -6.69
C MET A 149 6.49 -15.32 -7.55
N VAL A 150 6.09 -16.40 -6.88
CA VAL A 150 5.54 -17.60 -7.52
C VAL A 150 4.12 -17.86 -6.96
N PRO A 151 3.08 -17.86 -7.80
CA PRO A 151 1.74 -18.20 -7.34
C PRO A 151 1.64 -19.70 -7.02
N ALA A 152 0.97 -20.05 -5.92
CA ALA A 152 0.78 -21.46 -5.54
C ALA A 152 -0.22 -22.20 -6.45
N ALA A 153 -1.12 -21.45 -7.10
CA ALA A 153 -2.07 -21.96 -8.10
C ALA A 153 -2.45 -20.86 -9.08
N GLU A 154 -3.01 -21.24 -10.23
CA GLU A 154 -3.42 -20.27 -11.25
C GLU A 154 -4.61 -19.40 -10.82
N GLY A 155 -4.45 -18.10 -11.06
CA GLY A 155 -5.42 -17.06 -10.77
C GLY A 155 -5.25 -16.47 -9.38
N LEU A 156 -5.35 -15.16 -9.27
CA LEU A 156 -5.41 -14.43 -8.01
C LEU A 156 -6.81 -14.52 -7.39
N PRO A 157 -6.95 -14.31 -6.07
CA PRO A 157 -8.27 -14.24 -5.47
C PRO A 157 -9.04 -13.07 -6.09
N GLY A 158 -10.32 -13.30 -6.36
CA GLY A 158 -11.20 -12.25 -6.87
C GLY A 158 -11.47 -11.19 -5.80
N PRO A 159 -11.89 -9.98 -6.19
CA PRO A 159 -12.23 -8.94 -5.24
C PRO A 159 -13.37 -9.41 -4.33
N ALA A 160 -13.17 -9.31 -3.02
CA ALA A 160 -14.23 -9.52 -2.05
C ALA A 160 -14.90 -8.19 -1.73
N ALA A 161 -16.19 -8.07 -2.05
CA ALA A 161 -17.00 -6.97 -1.55
C ALA A 161 -17.50 -7.34 -0.15
N ALA A 162 -16.63 -7.22 0.86
CA ALA A 162 -16.98 -7.55 2.23
C ALA A 162 -17.87 -6.44 2.83
N PRO A 163 -19.15 -6.71 3.21
CA PRO A 163 -20.06 -5.69 3.73
C PRO A 163 -19.55 -5.02 5.02
N VAL A 164 -18.66 -5.69 5.74
CA VAL A 164 -18.04 -5.14 6.95
C VAL A 164 -17.12 -3.95 6.65
N LEU A 165 -16.52 -3.89 5.45
CA LEU A 165 -15.59 -2.82 5.08
C LEU A 165 -16.29 -1.52 4.68
N VAL A 166 -17.58 -1.56 4.33
CA VAL A 166 -18.34 -0.34 3.97
C VAL A 166 -18.91 0.39 5.20
N ARG A 167 -18.50 -0.02 6.41
CA ARG A 167 -18.92 0.53 7.69
C ARG A 167 -17.72 1.10 8.43
N LEU A 168 -17.97 2.15 9.21
CA LEU A 168 -17.04 2.60 10.24
C LEU A 168 -17.32 1.83 11.52
N TRP A 169 -16.24 1.43 12.17
CA TRP A 169 -16.24 0.70 13.42
C TRP A 169 -15.52 1.50 14.49
N GLN A 170 -16.04 1.45 15.71
CA GLN A 170 -15.45 2.13 16.84
C GLN A 170 -15.09 1.14 17.94
N CYS A 171 -13.84 1.19 18.38
CA CYS A 171 -13.40 0.45 19.55
C CYS A 171 -13.79 1.22 20.83
N PRO A 172 -14.25 0.53 21.89
CA PRO A 172 -14.44 1.16 23.19
C PRO A 172 -13.18 1.85 23.73
N GLU A 173 -12.00 1.37 23.34
CA GLU A 173 -10.72 2.01 23.64
C GLU A 173 -10.47 3.17 22.68
N SER A 174 -10.65 4.40 23.15
CA SER A 174 -10.51 5.62 22.35
C SER A 174 -9.09 5.84 21.81
N ALA A 175 -8.08 5.34 22.51
CA ALA A 175 -6.67 5.37 22.07
C ALA A 175 -6.31 4.23 21.09
N CYS A 176 -7.29 3.44 20.63
CA CYS A 176 -7.04 2.40 19.64
C CYS A 176 -6.59 3.02 18.31
N ALA A 177 -5.35 2.75 17.89
CA ALA A 177 -4.78 3.28 16.65
C ALA A 177 -5.64 3.02 15.39
N GLY A 178 -6.27 1.83 15.29
CA GLY A 178 -7.09 1.47 14.12
C GLY A 178 -8.56 1.87 14.21
N PHE A 179 -9.13 1.97 15.42
CA PHE A 179 -10.59 2.05 15.62
C PHE A 179 -11.03 3.13 16.62
N GLY A 180 -10.11 3.96 17.12
CA GLY A 180 -10.41 5.06 18.05
C GLY A 180 -10.71 6.37 17.31
N ALA A 181 -9.88 6.73 16.33
CA ALA A 181 -10.06 7.85 15.40
C ALA A 181 -9.04 7.73 14.25
N PRO A 182 -9.28 6.86 13.24
CA PRO A 182 -8.28 6.58 12.22
C PRO A 182 -7.97 7.83 11.40
N ALA A 183 -6.68 8.16 11.26
CA ALA A 183 -6.21 9.29 10.43
C ALA A 183 -6.33 9.02 8.91
N GLY A 184 -6.68 7.79 8.51
CA GLY A 184 -6.81 7.34 7.13
C GLY A 184 -7.90 6.27 6.96
N GLY A 185 -7.67 5.30 6.06
CA GLY A 185 -8.54 4.14 5.93
C GLY A 185 -8.55 3.32 7.21
N GLN A 186 -9.73 2.88 7.65
CA GLN A 186 -9.85 2.00 8.80
C GLN A 186 -9.43 0.58 8.43
N PRO A 187 -8.52 -0.07 9.20
CA PRO A 187 -8.16 -1.46 8.94
C PRO A 187 -9.38 -2.39 9.02
N PRO A 188 -9.38 -3.53 8.32
CA PRO A 188 -10.42 -4.52 8.45
C PRO A 188 -10.61 -4.94 9.93
N PRO A 189 -11.84 -5.10 10.44
CA PRO A 189 -12.04 -5.69 11.76
C PRO A 189 -11.69 -7.19 11.75
N GLN A 190 -11.51 -7.78 12.93
CA GLN A 190 -11.54 -9.24 13.06
C GLN A 190 -13.00 -9.69 13.05
N LEU A 191 -13.29 -10.81 12.39
CA LEU A 191 -14.62 -11.42 12.44
C LEU A 191 -14.59 -12.65 13.33
N GLN A 192 -15.14 -12.55 14.54
CA GLN A 192 -15.33 -13.69 15.43
C GLN A 192 -16.79 -14.14 15.34
N ALA A 193 -17.04 -15.31 14.75
CA ALA A 193 -18.40 -15.80 14.48
C ALA A 193 -19.29 -14.73 13.78
N ALA A 194 -18.74 -14.08 12.76
CA ALA A 194 -19.35 -12.97 12.01
C ALA A 194 -19.60 -11.67 12.82
N VAL A 195 -19.11 -11.57 14.05
CA VAL A 195 -19.15 -10.34 14.85
C VAL A 195 -17.86 -9.55 14.67
N PRO A 196 -17.91 -8.26 14.25
CA PRO A 196 -16.74 -7.40 14.19
C PRO A 196 -16.14 -7.14 15.58
N THR A 197 -14.89 -7.54 15.76
CA THR A 197 -14.11 -7.32 16.97
C THR A 197 -12.81 -6.58 16.65
N CYS A 198 -12.33 -5.81 17.62
CA CYS A 198 -11.06 -5.12 17.53
C CYS A 198 -9.95 -6.18 17.59
N PRO A 199 -9.12 -6.35 16.56
CA PRO A 199 -8.09 -7.38 16.57
C PRO A 199 -7.06 -7.13 17.69
N ARG A 200 -6.79 -5.87 18.03
CA ARG A 200 -5.85 -5.48 19.09
C ARG A 200 -6.37 -5.73 20.50
N HIS A 201 -7.64 -5.43 20.76
CA HIS A 201 -8.22 -5.44 22.11
C HIS A 201 -9.17 -6.61 22.38
N GLY A 202 -9.55 -7.38 21.35
CA GLY A 202 -10.53 -8.46 21.44
C GLY A 202 -11.95 -8.01 21.76
N THR A 203 -12.19 -6.70 21.90
CA THR A 203 -13.51 -6.13 22.25
C THR A 203 -14.39 -6.01 21.02
N ARG A 204 -15.70 -6.19 21.20
CA ARG A 204 -16.68 -5.98 20.13
C ARG A 204 -16.63 -4.53 19.66
N LEU A 205 -16.60 -4.34 18.35
CA LEU A 205 -16.66 -3.01 17.74
C LEU A 205 -18.10 -2.52 17.65
N ARG A 206 -18.29 -1.22 17.88
CA ARG A 206 -19.56 -0.54 17.64
C ARG A 206 -19.63 -0.07 16.20
N ASP A 207 -20.75 -0.29 15.53
CA ASP A 207 -21.02 0.31 14.22
C ASP A 207 -21.23 1.82 14.39
N ALA A 208 -20.36 2.61 13.75
CA ALA A 208 -20.36 4.07 13.77
C ALA A 208 -20.98 4.68 12.51
N GLY A 209 -21.58 3.86 11.64
CA GLY A 209 -22.25 4.30 10.42
C GLY A 209 -21.54 3.84 9.14
N PRO A 210 -22.01 4.31 7.96
CA PRO A 210 -21.36 4.01 6.70
C PRO A 210 -19.98 4.64 6.60
N GLN A 211 -19.06 3.97 5.90
CA GLN A 211 -17.79 4.56 5.53
C GLN A 211 -18.00 5.71 4.54
N PRO A 212 -17.34 6.87 4.73
CA PRO A 212 -17.36 7.94 3.76
C PRO A 212 -16.90 7.43 2.38
N PRO A 213 -17.50 7.90 1.28
CA PRO A 213 -17.05 7.57 -0.07
C PRO A 213 -15.55 7.78 -0.23
N ALA A 214 -14.92 6.82 -0.90
CA ALA A 214 -13.51 6.84 -1.22
C ALA A 214 -13.29 6.30 -2.64
N ARG A 215 -12.24 6.80 -3.31
CA ARG A 215 -11.83 6.37 -4.64
C ARG A 215 -10.31 6.22 -4.70
N VAL A 216 -9.86 5.05 -5.14
CA VAL A 216 -8.43 4.78 -5.38
C VAL A 216 -8.04 5.33 -6.73
N PHE A 217 -6.92 6.04 -6.75
CA PHE A 217 -6.24 6.52 -7.93
C PHE A 217 -4.85 5.89 -8.00
N ALA A 218 -4.35 5.78 -9.23
CA ALA A 218 -2.98 5.40 -9.51
C ALA A 218 -2.29 6.54 -10.28
N VAL A 219 -1.00 6.69 -10.00
CA VAL A 219 -0.08 7.56 -10.75
C VAL A 219 0.71 6.69 -11.70
N ARG A 220 0.64 6.97 -13.00
CA ARG A 220 1.47 6.33 -14.02
C ARG A 220 2.47 7.32 -14.56
N VAL A 221 3.75 6.97 -14.53
CA VAL A 221 4.85 7.77 -15.09
C VAL A 221 5.69 6.89 -16.00
N ASP A 222 5.85 7.32 -17.26
CA ASP A 222 6.58 6.59 -18.31
C ASP A 222 6.07 5.15 -18.49
N GLY A 223 4.76 4.98 -18.38
CA GLY A 223 4.09 3.69 -18.57
C GLY A 223 4.14 2.74 -17.36
N ALA A 224 4.82 3.07 -16.26
CA ALA A 224 4.78 2.30 -15.01
C ALA A 224 3.89 2.96 -13.95
N VAL A 225 3.11 2.15 -13.23
CA VAL A 225 2.36 2.63 -12.06
C VAL A 225 3.35 2.86 -10.92
N ARG A 226 3.57 4.13 -10.58
CA ARG A 226 4.55 4.54 -9.56
C ARG A 226 3.99 4.53 -8.16
N GLY A 227 2.66 4.65 -8.02
CA GLY A 227 2.02 4.63 -6.72
C GLY A 227 0.51 4.75 -6.82
N ARG A 228 -0.14 4.60 -5.67
CA ARG A 228 -1.60 4.73 -5.51
C ARG A 228 -1.91 5.67 -4.36
N PHE A 229 -3.05 6.34 -4.44
CA PHE A 229 -3.56 7.19 -3.38
C PHE A 229 -5.09 7.12 -3.35
N VAL A 230 -5.69 7.62 -2.26
CA VAL A 230 -7.14 7.59 -2.07
C VAL A 230 -7.67 9.00 -1.95
N VAL A 231 -8.67 9.33 -2.75
CA VAL A 231 -9.47 10.55 -2.62
C VAL A 231 -10.69 10.21 -1.75
N ARG A 232 -10.89 10.97 -0.67
CA ARG A 232 -12.02 10.80 0.27
C ARG A 232 -12.87 12.06 0.28
N GLU A 233 -14.16 11.92 0.56
CA GLU A 233 -15.09 13.06 0.56
C GLU A 233 -14.69 14.20 1.51
N ALA A 234 -14.15 13.89 2.68
CA ALA A 234 -13.71 14.88 3.67
C ALA A 234 -12.24 15.30 3.54
N SER A 235 -11.49 14.74 2.58
CA SER A 235 -10.05 14.98 2.44
C SER A 235 -9.71 15.17 0.96
N PRO A 236 -9.75 16.42 0.46
CA PRO A 236 -9.31 16.72 -0.89
C PRO A 236 -7.83 16.34 -1.07
N VAL A 237 -7.44 16.08 -2.32
CA VAL A 237 -6.07 15.69 -2.67
C VAL A 237 -5.44 16.76 -3.56
N VAL A 238 -4.31 17.31 -3.13
CA VAL A 238 -3.49 18.22 -3.92
C VAL A 238 -2.37 17.43 -4.57
N ILE A 239 -2.23 17.56 -5.88
CA ILE A 239 -1.23 16.83 -6.66
C ILE A 239 -0.33 17.83 -7.39
N GLY A 240 0.96 17.59 -7.39
CA GLY A 240 1.90 18.36 -8.20
C GLY A 240 3.33 17.96 -7.94
N ARG A 241 4.31 18.69 -8.48
CA ARG A 241 5.72 18.30 -8.34
C ARG A 241 6.27 18.46 -6.92
N ALA A 242 5.74 19.39 -6.15
CA ALA A 242 6.17 19.69 -4.78
C ALA A 242 5.06 20.48 -4.08
N PRO A 243 3.89 19.85 -3.89
CA PRO A 243 2.70 20.51 -3.41
C PRO A 243 2.92 21.00 -1.98
N SER A 244 2.39 22.18 -1.68
CA SER A 244 2.35 22.63 -0.29
C SER A 244 1.12 22.04 0.38
N PRO A 245 1.21 21.60 1.65
CA PRO A 245 0.03 21.18 2.39
C PRO A 245 -0.95 22.36 2.41
N ALA A 246 -2.14 22.19 1.82
CA ALA A 246 -3.25 23.03 2.16
C ALA A 246 -3.62 22.76 3.63
N ALA A 247 -4.21 23.72 4.34
CA ALA A 247 -4.59 23.58 5.74
C ALA A 247 -5.52 22.38 6.03
N THR A 248 -6.12 21.78 4.98
CA THR A 248 -6.89 20.53 5.01
C THR A 248 -6.63 19.74 3.73
N GLY A 249 -6.39 18.43 3.85
CA GLY A 249 -6.26 17.50 2.70
C GLY A 249 -4.97 16.67 2.67
N THR A 250 -4.93 15.73 1.74
CA THR A 250 -3.77 14.87 1.45
C THR A 250 -2.95 15.47 0.31
N VAL A 251 -1.63 15.35 0.37
CA VAL A 251 -0.74 15.77 -0.72
C VAL A 251 -0.16 14.56 -1.45
N VAL A 252 -0.08 14.63 -2.77
CA VAL A 252 0.61 13.66 -3.61
C VAL A 252 1.73 14.39 -4.35
N GLU A 253 2.94 14.19 -3.86
CA GLU A 253 4.14 14.75 -4.46
C GLU A 253 4.64 13.85 -5.60
N LEU A 254 4.73 14.44 -6.79
CA LEU A 254 5.21 13.75 -7.98
C LEU A 254 6.69 13.99 -8.24
N GLY A 255 7.29 15.06 -7.70
CA GLY A 255 8.64 15.53 -8.03
C GLY A 255 9.71 14.43 -8.11
N PRO A 256 9.82 13.54 -7.10
CA PRO A 256 10.78 12.44 -7.11
C PRO A 256 10.61 11.43 -8.25
N LEU A 257 9.44 11.41 -8.90
CA LEU A 257 9.08 10.47 -9.96
C LEU A 257 9.26 11.07 -11.37
N LEU A 258 9.50 12.38 -11.49
CA LEU A 258 9.46 13.10 -12.76
C LEU A 258 10.86 13.29 -13.37
N GLY A 259 10.96 13.16 -14.69
CA GLY A 259 12.13 13.64 -15.45
C GLY A 259 12.17 15.17 -15.59
N ASP A 260 13.31 15.71 -16.03
CA ASP A 260 13.58 17.16 -16.06
C ASP A 260 12.58 18.01 -16.84
N GLU A 261 12.03 17.49 -17.93
CA GLU A 261 11.01 18.19 -18.73
C GLU A 261 9.68 18.27 -17.98
N ALA A 262 9.19 17.12 -17.49
CA ALA A 262 7.98 17.04 -16.69
C ALA A 262 8.10 17.87 -15.40
N LEU A 263 9.27 17.90 -14.75
CA LEU A 263 9.52 18.68 -13.53
C LEU A 263 9.46 20.19 -13.77
N ARG A 264 9.81 20.66 -14.97
CA ARG A 264 9.67 22.08 -15.37
C ARG A 264 8.26 22.42 -15.80
N TRP A 265 7.54 21.46 -16.36
CA TRP A 265 6.16 21.63 -16.83
C TRP A 265 5.14 21.57 -15.70
N ILE A 266 5.25 20.60 -14.79
CA ILE A 266 4.25 20.34 -13.77
C ILE A 266 4.40 21.37 -12.63
N SER A 267 3.36 22.18 -12.42
CA SER A 267 3.28 23.13 -11.31
C SER A 267 3.44 22.46 -9.93
N ARG A 268 3.87 23.25 -8.93
CA ARG A 268 4.01 22.77 -7.54
C ARG A 268 2.70 22.22 -6.99
N ASN A 269 1.62 22.99 -7.16
CA ASN A 269 0.24 22.56 -7.05
C ASN A 269 -0.32 22.54 -8.48
N HIS A 270 -0.60 21.36 -9.02
CA HIS A 270 -1.05 21.19 -10.40
C HIS A 270 -2.53 20.84 -10.46
N LEU A 271 -2.96 19.91 -9.62
CA LEU A 271 -4.36 19.52 -9.53
C LEU A 271 -4.88 19.55 -8.12
N TRP A 272 -6.20 19.74 -8.05
CA TRP A 272 -7.00 19.59 -6.87
C TRP A 272 -8.12 18.59 -7.14
N LEU A 273 -8.14 17.48 -6.39
CA LEU A 273 -9.15 16.43 -6.52
C LEU A 273 -10.07 16.44 -5.30
N GLU A 274 -11.37 16.46 -5.58
CA GLU A 274 -12.42 16.40 -4.56
C GLU A 274 -13.44 15.33 -4.89
N LEU A 275 -13.87 14.61 -3.87
CA LEU A 275 -15.03 13.74 -3.96
C LEU A 275 -16.21 14.44 -3.30
N ARG A 276 -17.27 14.71 -4.06
CA ARG A 276 -18.51 15.34 -3.57
C ARG A 276 -19.63 14.31 -3.72
N GLY A 277 -20.00 13.65 -2.62
CA GLY A 277 -20.82 12.43 -2.65
C GLY A 277 -20.15 11.33 -3.48
N GLN A 278 -20.73 11.00 -4.63
CA GLN A 278 -20.17 10.00 -5.57
C GLN A 278 -19.44 10.63 -6.75
N ALA A 279 -19.55 11.94 -6.94
CA ALA A 279 -18.97 12.66 -8.06
C ALA A 279 -17.53 13.08 -7.74
N LEU A 280 -16.60 12.64 -8.58
CA LEU A 280 -15.21 13.08 -8.50
C LEU A 280 -15.03 14.32 -9.37
N VAL A 281 -14.46 15.36 -8.79
CA VAL A 281 -14.16 16.63 -9.48
C VAL A 281 -12.66 16.83 -9.49
N VAL A 282 -12.10 17.08 -10.67
CA VAL A 282 -10.72 17.52 -10.87
C VAL A 282 -10.75 18.99 -11.21
N THR A 283 -9.97 19.78 -10.50
CA THR A 283 -9.75 21.19 -10.81
C THR A 283 -8.28 21.38 -11.19
N ASP A 284 -8.05 21.96 -12.36
CA ASP A 284 -6.70 22.36 -12.76
C ASP A 284 -6.28 23.62 -12.00
N THR A 285 -5.18 23.56 -11.26
CA THR A 285 -4.59 24.71 -10.55
C THR A 285 -3.23 25.09 -11.15
N SER A 286 -2.86 24.46 -12.25
CA SER A 286 -1.56 24.62 -12.88
C SER A 286 -1.46 25.92 -13.67
N THR A 287 -0.26 26.17 -14.20
CA THR A 287 -0.01 27.29 -15.14
C THR A 287 -0.11 26.84 -16.59
N ASN A 288 0.15 25.56 -16.87
CA ASN A 288 0.33 25.05 -18.22
C ASN A 288 -0.87 24.26 -18.76
N GLY A 289 -1.93 24.12 -17.97
CA GLY A 289 -3.12 23.36 -18.34
C GLY A 289 -2.99 21.87 -18.00
N THR A 290 -4.14 21.20 -18.02
CA THR A 290 -4.27 19.75 -17.85
C THR A 290 -5.11 19.16 -18.96
N THR A 291 -4.74 17.99 -19.49
CA THR A 291 -5.57 17.25 -20.45
C THR A 291 -6.36 16.16 -19.75
N ILE A 292 -7.66 16.06 -20.01
CA ILE A 292 -8.49 14.92 -19.62
C ILE A 292 -8.76 14.07 -20.86
N ARG A 293 -8.27 12.84 -20.85
CA ARG A 293 -8.59 11.85 -21.88
C ARG A 293 -9.88 11.15 -21.51
N THR A 294 -10.91 11.36 -22.33
CA THR A 294 -12.22 10.72 -22.19
C THR A 294 -12.47 9.77 -23.37
N PRO A 295 -13.45 8.85 -23.27
CA PRO A 295 -13.89 8.05 -24.41
C PRO A 295 -14.40 8.88 -25.60
N ALA A 296 -14.88 10.10 -25.35
CA ALA A 296 -15.39 11.01 -26.39
C ALA A 296 -14.28 11.86 -27.06
N GLY A 297 -13.05 11.80 -26.55
CA GLY A 297 -11.92 12.59 -27.00
C GLY A 297 -11.24 13.37 -25.86
N PRO A 298 -10.09 14.01 -26.13
CA PRO A 298 -9.40 14.82 -25.14
C PRO A 298 -10.15 16.13 -24.86
N ALA A 299 -10.30 16.48 -23.59
CA ALA A 299 -10.76 17.78 -23.12
C ALA A 299 -9.59 18.53 -22.48
N GLN A 300 -9.40 19.80 -22.82
CA GLN A 300 -8.37 20.64 -22.20
C GLN A 300 -8.98 21.43 -21.04
N LEU A 301 -8.30 21.42 -19.90
CA LEU A 301 -8.59 22.25 -18.74
C LEU A 301 -7.52 23.34 -18.64
N GLY A 302 -7.99 24.57 -18.48
CA GLY A 302 -7.16 25.70 -18.09
C GLY A 302 -7.24 25.99 -16.59
N PRO A 303 -6.44 26.95 -16.11
CA PRO A 303 -6.35 27.27 -14.69
C PRO A 303 -7.71 27.63 -14.08
N GLY A 304 -8.04 27.00 -12.95
CA GLY A 304 -9.28 27.15 -12.22
C GLY A 304 -10.49 26.40 -12.80
N GLN A 305 -10.34 25.73 -13.95
CA GLN A 305 -11.44 24.97 -14.55
C GLN A 305 -11.61 23.63 -13.82
N ALA A 306 -12.87 23.32 -13.50
CA ALA A 306 -13.27 22.07 -12.87
C ALA A 306 -13.93 21.14 -13.89
N TYR A 307 -13.70 19.84 -13.73
CA TYR A 307 -14.23 18.79 -14.58
C TYR A 307 -14.73 17.60 -13.74
N GLY A 308 -15.94 17.15 -14.02
CA GLY A 308 -16.52 15.96 -13.39
C GLY A 308 -15.98 14.69 -14.05
N MET A 309 -15.12 13.96 -13.35
CA MET A 309 -14.49 12.75 -13.90
C MET A 309 -15.46 11.58 -14.00
N GLY A 310 -15.52 11.01 -15.21
CA GLY A 310 -16.12 9.71 -15.48
C GLY A 310 -15.28 8.54 -14.97
N ASN A 311 -15.82 7.33 -15.09
CA ASN A 311 -15.15 6.10 -14.65
C ASN A 311 -13.94 5.73 -15.51
N ASP A 312 -13.96 6.12 -16.78
CA ASP A 312 -12.95 5.75 -17.78
C ASP A 312 -11.98 6.88 -18.13
N ASP A 313 -12.17 8.04 -17.51
CA ASP A 313 -11.36 9.22 -17.75
C ASP A 313 -9.95 9.05 -17.15
N VAL A 314 -8.97 9.59 -17.85
CA VAL A 314 -7.56 9.64 -17.42
C VAL A 314 -7.10 11.09 -17.50
N VAL A 315 -6.51 11.58 -16.42
CA VAL A 315 -5.93 12.91 -16.35
C VAL A 315 -4.47 12.84 -16.77
N GLU A 316 -4.04 13.66 -17.71
CA GLU A 316 -2.66 13.75 -18.19
C GLU A 316 -2.11 15.14 -17.87
N LEU A 317 -1.10 15.19 -17.01
CA LEU A 317 -0.45 16.43 -16.54
C LEU A 317 0.63 16.93 -17.51
N PHE A 318 1.30 15.95 -18.12
CA PHE A 318 2.39 16.08 -19.07
C PHE A 318 2.46 14.74 -19.83
N GLN A 319 3.04 14.73 -21.03
CA GLN A 319 3.18 13.51 -21.80
C GLN A 319 3.83 12.39 -20.96
N GLY A 320 3.10 11.29 -20.77
CA GLY A 320 3.56 10.14 -19.98
C GLY A 320 3.39 10.27 -18.46
N VAL A 321 2.80 11.36 -17.95
CA VAL A 321 2.42 11.54 -16.53
C VAL A 321 0.90 11.57 -16.41
N GLU A 322 0.35 10.43 -16.00
CA GLU A 322 -1.09 10.18 -16.01
C GLU A 322 -1.62 9.81 -14.63
N LEU A 323 -2.86 10.21 -14.36
CA LEU A 323 -3.62 9.87 -13.16
C LEU A 323 -4.96 9.28 -13.56
N GLY A 324 -5.37 8.22 -12.90
CA GLY A 324 -6.61 7.55 -13.26
C GLY A 324 -6.95 6.44 -12.28
N ARG A 325 -8.10 5.79 -12.51
CA ARG A 325 -8.44 4.60 -11.74
C ARG A 325 -7.45 3.48 -12.04
N PRO A 326 -7.07 2.66 -11.05
CA PRO A 326 -6.06 1.61 -11.27
C PRO A 326 -6.39 0.64 -12.40
N ASN A 327 -7.67 0.32 -12.62
CA ASN A 327 -8.11 -0.56 -13.70
C ASN A 327 -7.90 0.02 -15.12
N ARG A 328 -7.60 1.32 -15.24
CA ARG A 328 -7.25 1.98 -16.51
C ARG A 328 -5.79 1.74 -16.92
N PHE A 329 -4.96 1.34 -15.96
CA PHE A 329 -3.54 1.07 -16.17
C PHE A 329 -3.31 -0.43 -16.05
N GLN A 330 -3.54 -1.18 -17.11
CA GLN A 330 -3.12 -2.57 -17.21
C GLN A 330 -1.86 -2.67 -18.06
N GLY A 331 -0.81 -3.26 -17.50
CA GLY A 331 0.44 -3.53 -18.20
C GLY A 331 1.33 -2.29 -18.39
N GLY A 332 2.57 -2.41 -17.94
CA GLY A 332 3.66 -1.47 -18.17
C GLY A 332 4.96 -2.25 -18.35
N ALA A 333 5.74 -1.91 -19.39
CA ALA A 333 7.00 -2.59 -19.71
C ALA A 333 8.18 -2.13 -18.85
N ALA A 334 8.00 -1.04 -18.09
CA ALA A 334 9.06 -0.47 -17.27
C ALA A 334 9.24 -1.28 -15.98
N ARG A 335 10.51 -1.62 -15.70
CA ARG A 335 10.89 -2.38 -14.51
C ARG A 335 10.75 -1.48 -13.27
N PRO A 336 10.08 -1.94 -12.21
CA PRO A 336 9.88 -1.12 -11.03
C PRO A 336 11.19 -0.80 -10.30
N ALA A 337 11.27 0.39 -9.71
CA ALA A 337 12.38 0.79 -8.86
C ALA A 337 12.50 -0.13 -7.64
N SER A 338 13.71 -0.63 -7.38
CA SER A 338 13.98 -1.55 -6.27
C SER A 338 14.13 -0.79 -4.96
N VAL A 339 13.34 -1.16 -3.95
CA VAL A 339 13.50 -0.80 -2.52
C VAL A 339 14.93 -1.12 -2.06
N MET A 340 15.46 -2.24 -2.55
CA MET A 340 16.80 -2.70 -2.23
C MET A 340 17.88 -2.07 -3.12
N GLY A 341 17.53 -1.25 -4.11
CA GLY A 341 18.49 -0.55 -4.97
C GLY A 341 19.37 0.43 -4.20
N GLU A 342 18.91 0.88 -3.03
CA GLU A 342 19.65 1.74 -2.09
C GLU A 342 20.35 0.93 -0.98
N ALA A 343 20.22 -0.40 -0.97
CA ALA A 343 20.86 -1.25 0.02
C ALA A 343 22.37 -1.37 -0.28
N PRO A 344 23.23 -1.39 0.76
CA PRO A 344 24.66 -1.50 0.53
C PRO A 344 24.99 -2.83 -0.16
N THR A 345 25.50 -2.77 -1.40
CA THR A 345 26.15 -3.91 -2.07
C THR A 345 27.46 -4.20 -1.36
N ILE A 346 27.40 -4.96 -0.27
CA ILE A 346 28.61 -5.43 0.40
C ILE A 346 29.15 -6.63 -0.39
N SER A 347 30.07 -6.38 -1.31
CA SER A 347 31.01 -7.41 -1.77
C SER A 347 32.06 -7.61 -0.68
N LEU A 348 31.81 -8.50 0.29
CA LEU A 348 32.82 -8.90 1.27
C LEU A 348 33.93 -9.69 0.56
N ARG A 349 35.07 -9.04 0.29
CA ARG A 349 36.33 -9.76 0.03
C ARG A 349 36.71 -10.51 1.29
N MET A 350 36.68 -11.84 1.23
CA MET A 350 37.23 -12.66 2.30
C MET A 350 38.75 -12.41 2.43
N PRO A 351 39.28 -12.25 3.66
CA PRO A 351 40.72 -12.34 3.89
C PRO A 351 41.17 -13.78 3.58
N ARG A 352 42.31 -13.90 2.88
CA ARG A 352 42.99 -15.18 2.64
C ARG A 352 43.58 -15.76 3.92
#